data_AF-A0A536GCN8-F1
#
_entry.id   AF-A0A536GCN8-F1
#
_cell.length_a   1.000
_cell.length_b   1.000
_cell.length_c   1.000
_cell.angle_alpha   90.00
_cell.angle_beta   90.00
_cell.angle_gamma   90.00
#
_symmetry.space_group_name_H-M   'P 1'
#
loop_
_entity.id
_entity.type
_entity.pdbx_description
1 polymer ?
#
loop_
_entity_poly.entity_id
_entity_poly.type
_entity_poly.pdbx_seq_one_letter_code
_entity_poly.pdbx_strand_id
1 'polypeptide(L)'
;MTNYSPLLALFVLAPRLRRASNRALSIYLPARSEGYDARFYDIEFRDLLHRYQHRVTAKDHELMEYEMRRLRHHIAVVRPAACPAFAGFADEPHRVLELIKLRDEVDERLEVGELLLAPILRQLEHYPPALVAVVDKEHAKTFGAILDEIVPLEQVNGTQVRHSRAGGTSAPSNQRKAENKAKANLEAAVKTVEREMSSGAYMQLYVAGPDEARSTFERMLPERLKKVLAGHLSASLDSSELKRELREKVAAAVKR
;
A
#
# COMPACT_ATOMS: atom_id res chain seq x y z
N MET A 1 16.44 12.41 10.76
CA MET A 1 16.02 11.03 11.05
C MET A 1 14.56 10.90 10.67
N THR A 2 14.24 9.99 9.75
CA THR A 2 12.85 9.66 9.39
C THR A 2 12.20 8.95 10.58
N ASN A 3 11.01 9.39 11.02
CA ASN A 3 10.24 8.75 12.10
C ASN A 3 9.58 7.45 11.59
N TYR A 4 10.27 6.69 10.75
CA TYR A 4 9.70 5.54 10.08
C TYR A 4 9.48 4.39 11.07
N SER A 5 8.31 3.77 10.97
CA SER A 5 7.98 2.55 11.69
C SER A 5 7.38 1.53 10.71
N PRO A 6 8.03 0.36 10.52
CA PRO A 6 7.48 -0.74 9.71
C PRO A 6 6.08 -1.17 10.13
N LEU A 7 5.79 -1.13 11.44
CA LEU A 7 4.46 -1.46 11.97
C LEU A 7 3.39 -0.46 11.52
N LEU A 8 3.72 0.84 11.47
CA LEU A 8 2.78 1.84 10.98
C LEU A 8 2.46 1.63 9.51
N ALA A 9 3.46 1.29 8.69
CA ALA A 9 3.24 0.92 7.28
C ALA A 9 2.33 -0.30 7.15
N LEU A 10 2.61 -1.35 7.93
CA LEU A 10 1.78 -2.54 7.96
C LEU A 10 0.33 -2.23 8.35
N PHE A 11 0.11 -1.32 9.29
CA PHE A 11 -1.24 -0.93 9.69
C PHE A 11 -1.95 0.01 8.73
N VAL A 12 -1.22 0.71 7.84
CA VAL A 12 -1.87 1.37 6.71
C VAL A 12 -2.40 0.33 5.72
N LEU A 13 -1.62 -0.74 5.50
CA LEU A 13 -2.00 -1.83 4.61
C LEU A 13 -3.15 -2.69 5.17
N ALA A 14 -3.06 -3.08 6.44
CA ALA A 14 -4.03 -3.94 7.13
C ALA A 14 -4.40 -3.34 8.50
N PRO A 15 -5.31 -2.35 8.56
CA PRO A 15 -5.61 -1.61 9.78
C PRO A 15 -6.18 -2.46 10.92
N ARG A 16 -6.84 -3.59 10.62
CA ARG A 16 -7.46 -4.44 11.65
C ARG A 16 -6.43 -5.19 12.47
N LEU A 17 -5.19 -5.37 11.98
CA LEU A 17 -4.12 -6.02 12.74
C LEU A 17 -3.81 -5.31 14.06
N ARG A 18 -4.08 -3.99 14.18
CA ARG A 18 -3.94 -3.25 15.44
C ARG A 18 -4.81 -3.76 16.58
N ARG A 19 -5.88 -4.50 16.25
CA ARG A 19 -6.87 -4.99 17.21
C ARG A 19 -6.60 -6.41 17.66
N ALA A 20 -5.69 -7.11 16.99
CA ALA A 20 -5.42 -8.51 17.29
C ALA A 20 -5.00 -8.70 18.73
N SER A 21 -5.50 -9.78 19.33
CA SER A 21 -5.08 -10.23 20.65
C SER A 21 -3.79 -11.04 20.57
N ASN A 22 -3.34 -11.51 21.74
CA ASN A 22 -2.26 -12.48 21.87
C ASN A 22 -2.71 -13.93 21.60
N ARG A 23 -3.91 -14.14 21.02
CA ARG A 23 -4.44 -15.45 20.62
C ARG A 23 -5.07 -15.38 19.24
N ALA A 24 -4.29 -14.93 18.27
CA ALA A 24 -4.64 -14.86 16.86
C ALA A 24 -3.98 -16.00 16.08
N LEU A 25 -4.59 -16.38 14.95
CA LEU A 25 -4.00 -17.28 13.97
C LEU A 25 -3.21 -16.46 12.93
N SER A 26 -1.97 -16.86 12.67
CA SER A 26 -1.13 -16.35 11.58
C SER A 26 -0.74 -17.50 10.65
N ILE A 27 -0.89 -17.29 9.34
CA ILE A 27 -0.46 -18.24 8.31
C ILE A 27 0.38 -17.55 7.25
N TYR A 28 1.30 -18.31 6.67
CA TYR A 28 2.10 -17.93 5.50
C TYR A 28 2.05 -19.06 4.50
N LEU A 29 1.65 -18.76 3.27
CA LEU A 29 1.53 -19.75 2.20
C LEU A 29 2.09 -19.20 0.88
N PRO A 30 2.69 -20.07 0.04
CA PRO A 30 3.00 -19.70 -1.33
C PRO A 30 1.69 -19.45 -2.10
N ALA A 31 1.73 -18.49 -3.02
CA ALA A 31 0.64 -18.26 -3.94
C ALA A 31 0.97 -18.90 -5.29
N ARG A 32 -0.03 -19.46 -5.95
CA ARG A 32 0.16 -20.06 -7.27
C ARG A 32 0.30 -19.02 -8.38
N SER A 33 1.28 -19.24 -9.25
CA SER A 33 1.49 -18.45 -10.46
C SER A 33 0.33 -18.60 -11.46
N GLU A 34 -0.31 -19.78 -11.53
CA GLU A 34 -1.45 -20.03 -12.43
C GLU A 34 -2.79 -19.48 -11.93
N GLY A 35 -2.80 -18.81 -10.78
CA GLY A 35 -4.00 -18.25 -10.15
C GLY A 35 -4.63 -19.15 -9.10
N TYR A 36 -5.82 -18.76 -8.64
CA TYR A 36 -6.48 -19.43 -7.53
C TYR A 36 -7.06 -20.80 -7.92
N ASP A 37 -6.66 -21.84 -7.19
CA ASP A 37 -7.21 -23.20 -7.26
C ASP A 37 -7.63 -23.66 -5.87
N ALA A 38 -8.93 -23.88 -5.69
CA ALA A 38 -9.49 -24.31 -4.41
C ALA A 38 -8.92 -25.65 -3.95
N ARG A 39 -8.71 -26.62 -4.85
CA ARG A 39 -8.21 -27.96 -4.48
C ARG A 39 -6.78 -27.90 -4.00
N PHE A 40 -5.96 -27.06 -4.64
CA PHE A 40 -4.59 -26.83 -4.22
C PHE A 40 -4.55 -26.28 -2.79
N TYR A 41 -5.24 -25.16 -2.54
CA TYR A 41 -5.22 -24.56 -1.21
C TYR A 41 -5.85 -25.48 -0.15
N ASP A 42 -6.85 -26.28 -0.50
CA ASP A 42 -7.42 -27.29 0.41
C ASP A 42 -6.40 -28.34 0.86
N ILE A 43 -5.46 -28.71 -0.01
CA ILE A 43 -4.35 -29.62 0.31
C ILE A 43 -3.34 -28.88 1.20
N GLU A 44 -2.90 -27.68 0.79
CA GLU A 44 -1.96 -26.87 1.56
C GLU A 44 -2.44 -26.63 3.00
N PHE A 45 -3.72 -26.26 3.17
CA PHE A 45 -4.33 -26.06 4.48
C PHE A 45 -4.33 -27.34 5.33
N ARG A 46 -4.64 -28.48 4.73
CA ARG A 46 -4.67 -29.76 5.43
C ARG A 46 -3.26 -30.18 5.87
N ASP A 47 -2.29 -30.03 4.98
CA ASP A 47 -0.89 -30.39 5.25
C ASP A 47 -0.28 -29.45 6.30
N LEU A 48 -0.64 -28.16 6.26
CA LEU A 48 -0.28 -27.19 7.29
C LEU A 48 -0.89 -27.56 8.64
N LEU A 49 -2.19 -27.86 8.73
CA LEU A 49 -2.82 -28.30 9.98
C LEU A 49 -2.17 -29.56 10.53
N HIS A 50 -1.96 -30.58 9.69
CA HIS A 50 -1.39 -31.86 10.11
C HIS A 50 0.05 -31.72 10.63
N ARG A 51 0.86 -30.83 10.04
CA ARG A 51 2.22 -30.56 10.50
C ARG A 51 2.28 -29.87 11.87
N TYR A 52 1.28 -29.05 12.20
CA TYR A 52 1.30 -28.20 13.39
C TYR A 52 0.38 -28.68 14.52
N GLN A 53 -0.52 -29.63 14.27
CA GLN A 53 -1.48 -30.16 15.26
C GLN A 53 -0.82 -30.66 16.55
N HIS A 54 0.39 -31.23 16.45
CA HIS A 54 1.11 -31.79 17.61
C HIS A 54 1.95 -30.74 18.38
N ARG A 55 2.03 -29.50 17.87
CA ARG A 55 2.84 -28.42 18.46
C ARG A 55 2.00 -27.43 19.27
N VAL A 56 0.68 -27.57 19.26
CA VAL A 56 -0.27 -26.66 19.90
C VAL A 56 -0.99 -27.33 21.06
N THR A 57 -1.41 -26.54 22.04
CA THR A 57 -2.26 -27.06 23.13
C THR A 57 -3.64 -27.44 22.58
N ALA A 58 -4.39 -28.28 23.29
CA ALA A 58 -5.75 -28.66 22.86
C ALA A 58 -6.68 -27.44 22.65
N LYS A 59 -6.57 -26.42 23.51
CA LYS A 59 -7.35 -25.17 23.37
C LYS A 59 -6.93 -24.33 22.17
N ASP A 60 -5.64 -24.32 21.85
CA ASP A 60 -5.13 -23.59 20.69
C ASP A 60 -5.40 -24.35 19.39
N HIS A 61 -5.52 -25.68 19.46
CA HIS A 61 -5.94 -26.52 18.35
C HIS A 61 -7.38 -26.21 17.90
N GLU A 62 -8.33 -26.11 18.84
CA GLU A 62 -9.71 -25.74 18.54
C GLU A 62 -9.80 -24.34 17.89
N LEU A 63 -9.07 -23.37 18.43
CA LEU A 63 -8.96 -22.02 17.88
C LEU A 63 -8.35 -22.05 16.48
N MET A 64 -7.25 -22.79 16.30
CA MET A 64 -6.57 -22.97 15.02
C MET A 64 -7.54 -23.48 13.96
N GLU A 65 -8.26 -24.58 14.23
CA GLU A 65 -9.22 -25.14 13.26
C GLU A 65 -10.36 -24.17 12.94
N TYR A 66 -10.87 -23.46 13.95
CA TYR A 66 -11.93 -22.47 13.76
C TYR A 66 -11.48 -21.32 12.86
N GLU A 67 -10.37 -20.67 13.20
CA GLU A 67 -9.84 -19.53 12.45
C GLU A 67 -9.33 -19.93 11.07
N MET A 68 -8.79 -21.15 10.94
CA MET A 68 -8.34 -21.68 9.65
C MET A 68 -9.49 -21.82 8.66
N ARG A 69 -10.67 -22.29 9.10
CA ARG A 69 -11.86 -22.35 8.26
C ARG A 69 -12.28 -20.97 7.78
N ARG A 70 -12.19 -19.94 8.64
CA ARG A 70 -12.48 -18.55 8.27
C ARG A 70 -11.50 -18.02 7.23
N LEU A 71 -10.20 -18.24 7.43
CA LEU A 71 -9.17 -17.84 6.46
C LEU A 71 -9.34 -18.54 5.12
N ARG A 72 -9.59 -19.86 5.12
CA ARG A 72 -9.83 -20.62 3.90
C ARG A 72 -11.01 -20.05 3.10
N HIS A 73 -12.13 -19.74 3.77
CA HIS A 73 -13.26 -19.10 3.11
C HIS A 73 -12.88 -17.71 2.56
N HIS A 74 -12.15 -16.91 3.35
CA HIS A 74 -11.71 -15.59 2.93
C HIS A 74 -10.80 -15.63 1.69
N ILE A 75 -9.86 -16.56 1.63
CA ILE A 75 -8.95 -16.75 0.50
C ILE A 75 -9.73 -17.18 -0.74
N ALA A 76 -10.77 -18.01 -0.61
CA ALA A 76 -11.63 -18.39 -1.73
C ALA A 76 -12.41 -17.21 -2.34
N VAL A 77 -12.69 -16.19 -1.53
CA VAL A 77 -13.35 -14.94 -1.95
C VAL A 77 -12.34 -13.97 -2.55
N VAL A 78 -11.22 -13.72 -1.87
CA VAL A 78 -10.21 -12.74 -2.27
C VAL A 78 -9.40 -13.21 -3.48
N ARG A 79 -9.13 -14.53 -3.55
CA ARG A 79 -8.37 -15.19 -4.62
C ARG A 79 -7.02 -14.50 -4.87
N PRO A 80 -6.08 -14.56 -3.91
CA PRO A 80 -4.78 -13.92 -4.07
C PRO A 80 -4.10 -14.44 -5.35
N ALA A 81 -3.71 -13.50 -6.20
CA ALA A 81 -3.06 -13.74 -7.48
C ALA A 81 -1.99 -12.68 -7.74
N ALA A 82 -1.08 -12.98 -8.66
CA ALA A 82 0.04 -12.11 -9.06
C ALA A 82 0.95 -11.69 -7.89
N CYS A 83 1.13 -12.55 -6.90
CA CYS A 83 2.13 -12.40 -5.83
C CYS A 83 2.84 -13.76 -5.64
N PRO A 84 4.10 -13.82 -5.17
CA PRO A 84 4.74 -15.10 -4.88
C PRO A 84 4.18 -15.81 -3.64
N ALA A 85 3.73 -15.04 -2.65
CA ALA A 85 3.17 -15.56 -1.41
C ALA A 85 2.17 -14.58 -0.78
N PHE A 86 1.44 -15.05 0.22
CA PHE A 86 0.59 -14.21 1.05
C PHE A 86 0.63 -14.65 2.51
N ALA A 87 0.34 -13.69 3.39
CA ALA A 87 0.09 -13.92 4.81
C ALA A 87 -1.40 -13.77 5.12
N GLY A 88 -1.93 -14.64 5.96
CA GLY A 88 -3.31 -14.58 6.45
C GLY A 88 -3.34 -14.43 7.96
N PHE A 89 -4.20 -13.55 8.46
CA PHE A 89 -4.36 -13.32 9.90
C PHE A 89 -5.83 -13.38 10.29
N ALA A 90 -6.14 -14.05 11.39
CA ALA A 90 -7.50 -14.16 11.87
C ALA A 90 -7.60 -14.20 13.40
N ASP A 91 -8.54 -13.42 13.93
CA ASP A 91 -8.93 -13.32 15.34
C ASP A 91 -10.37 -12.80 15.35
N GLU A 92 -11.34 -13.72 15.37
CA GLU A 92 -12.77 -13.39 15.29
C GLU A 92 -13.24 -12.45 16.41
N PRO A 93 -12.90 -12.69 17.70
CA PRO A 93 -13.32 -11.81 18.79
C PRO A 93 -12.89 -10.35 18.59
N HIS A 94 -11.74 -10.13 17.96
CA HIS A 94 -11.20 -8.79 17.69
C HIS A 94 -11.46 -8.30 16.25
N ARG A 95 -12.29 -9.04 15.51
CA ARG A 95 -12.68 -8.75 14.12
C ARG A 95 -11.50 -8.64 13.17
N VAL A 96 -10.47 -9.45 13.38
CA VAL A 96 -9.34 -9.58 12.46
C VAL A 96 -9.63 -10.71 11.49
N LEU A 97 -9.55 -10.38 10.21
CA LEU A 97 -9.54 -11.29 9.08
C LEU A 97 -8.90 -10.50 7.94
N GLU A 98 -7.60 -10.68 7.77
CA GLU A 98 -6.76 -9.90 6.85
C GLU A 98 -5.91 -10.83 5.99
N LEU A 99 -5.69 -10.42 4.74
CA LEU A 99 -4.80 -11.10 3.82
C LEU A 99 -3.83 -10.08 3.21
N ILE A 100 -2.53 -10.37 3.30
CA ILE A 100 -1.47 -9.48 2.86
C ILE A 100 -0.64 -10.20 1.79
N LYS A 101 -0.57 -9.61 0.60
CA LYS A 101 0.32 -10.11 -0.46
C LYS A 101 1.77 -9.75 -0.18
N LEU A 102 2.65 -10.71 -0.37
CA LEU A 102 4.08 -10.59 -0.13
C LEU A 102 4.82 -10.44 -1.47
N ARG A 103 6.01 -9.82 -1.44
CA ARG A 103 6.84 -9.62 -2.63
C ARG A 103 7.78 -10.78 -2.90
N ASP A 104 8.25 -11.44 -1.85
CA ASP A 104 9.10 -12.63 -1.95
C ASP A 104 8.33 -13.87 -1.52
N GLU A 105 8.83 -15.02 -1.98
CA GLU A 105 8.45 -16.33 -1.46
C GLU A 105 8.73 -16.43 0.05
N VAL A 106 7.95 -17.26 0.73
CA VAL A 106 8.10 -17.53 2.16
C VAL A 106 7.92 -19.01 2.41
N ASP A 107 8.59 -19.50 3.45
CA ASP A 107 8.30 -20.83 3.96
C ASP A 107 6.86 -20.87 4.49
N GLU A 108 6.22 -22.03 4.33
CA GLU A 108 4.92 -22.29 4.91
C GLU A 108 4.99 -22.28 6.43
N ARG A 109 4.18 -21.42 7.06
CA ARG A 109 4.14 -21.26 8.52
C ARG A 109 2.72 -21.16 9.02
N LEU A 110 2.52 -21.70 10.22
CA LEU A 110 1.31 -21.57 11.01
C LEU A 110 1.72 -21.25 12.44
N GLU A 111 1.07 -20.24 13.03
CA GLU A 111 1.26 -19.93 14.45
C GLU A 111 -0.07 -19.50 15.09
N VAL A 112 -0.29 -19.93 16.33
CA VAL A 112 -1.38 -19.47 17.19
C VAL A 112 -0.75 -18.75 18.38
N GLY A 113 -1.13 -17.49 18.59
CA GLY A 113 -0.58 -16.68 19.67
C GLY A 113 -0.57 -15.20 19.31
N GLU A 114 0.53 -14.51 19.63
CA GLU A 114 0.77 -13.18 19.10
C GLU A 114 0.89 -13.22 17.56
N LEU A 115 0.51 -12.14 16.88
CA LEU A 115 0.64 -12.09 15.43
C LEU A 115 2.10 -12.32 15.02
N LEU A 116 2.33 -13.35 14.19
CA LEU A 116 3.63 -13.59 13.61
C LEU A 116 3.86 -12.55 12.51
N LEU A 117 4.41 -11.39 12.85
CA LEU A 117 4.65 -10.29 11.91
C LEU A 117 6.08 -10.29 11.34
N ALA A 118 7.02 -10.99 11.99
CA ALA A 118 8.44 -10.95 11.65
C ALA A 118 8.76 -11.19 10.16
N PRO A 119 8.14 -12.16 9.45
CA PRO A 119 8.39 -12.35 8.02
C PRO A 119 8.01 -11.13 7.17
N ILE A 120 6.89 -10.48 7.48
CA ILE A 120 6.45 -9.26 6.79
C ILE A 120 7.39 -8.10 7.07
N LEU A 121 7.75 -7.90 8.34
CA LEU A 121 8.65 -6.83 8.74
C LEU A 121 10.00 -6.93 8.02
N ARG A 122 10.53 -8.15 7.87
CA ARG A 122 11.75 -8.40 7.09
C ARG A 122 11.61 -8.03 5.63
N GLN A 123 10.47 -8.35 4.99
CA GLN A 123 10.24 -7.91 3.61
C GLN A 123 10.10 -6.38 3.51
N LEU A 124 9.54 -5.70 4.51
CA LEU A 124 9.47 -4.23 4.52
C LEU A 124 10.85 -3.56 4.65
N GLU A 125 11.83 -4.23 5.25
CA GLU A 125 13.22 -3.77 5.26
C GLU A 125 13.86 -3.86 3.87
N HIS A 126 13.58 -4.94 3.12
CA HIS A 126 14.08 -5.13 1.76
C HIS A 126 13.31 -4.31 0.71
N TYR A 127 12.02 -4.07 0.96
CA TYR A 127 11.13 -3.29 0.10
C TYR A 127 10.50 -2.13 0.91
N PRO A 128 11.26 -1.05 1.14
CA PRO A 128 10.81 0.10 1.90
C PRO A 128 9.47 0.66 1.38
N PRO A 129 8.49 0.88 2.27
CA PRO A 129 7.25 1.55 1.91
C PRO A 129 7.49 2.94 1.32
N ALA A 130 6.74 3.24 0.27
CA ALA A 130 6.83 4.52 -0.41
C ALA A 130 5.46 5.21 -0.49
N LEU A 131 5.46 6.52 -0.33
CA LEU A 131 4.33 7.36 -0.69
C LEU A 131 4.46 7.74 -2.16
N VAL A 132 3.39 7.62 -2.92
CA VAL A 132 3.32 8.04 -4.32
C VAL A 132 2.32 9.18 -4.42
N ALA A 133 2.80 10.35 -4.86
CA ALA A 133 1.97 11.51 -5.15
C ALA A 133 1.81 11.65 -6.66
N VAL A 134 0.59 11.45 -7.16
CA VAL A 134 0.24 11.71 -8.55
C VAL A 134 -0.39 13.10 -8.62
N VAL A 135 0.30 14.04 -9.27
CA VAL A 135 -0.06 15.47 -9.26
C VAL A 135 -0.38 15.97 -10.65
N ASP A 136 -1.37 16.86 -10.72
CA ASP A 136 -1.74 17.64 -11.89
C ASP A 136 -2.06 19.09 -11.46
N LYS A 137 -2.27 20.01 -12.40
CA LYS A 137 -2.58 21.43 -12.14
C LYS A 137 -3.87 21.62 -11.34
N GLU A 138 -4.80 20.67 -11.43
CA GLU A 138 -6.12 20.76 -10.80
C GLU A 138 -6.31 19.78 -9.64
N HIS A 139 -5.67 18.62 -9.68
CA HIS A 139 -5.95 17.52 -8.76
C HIS A 139 -4.65 16.87 -8.27
N ALA A 140 -4.69 16.27 -7.09
CA ALA A 140 -3.64 15.37 -6.64
C ALA A 140 -4.26 14.13 -5.99
N LYS A 141 -3.66 12.97 -6.21
CA LYS A 141 -4.00 11.72 -5.51
C LYS A 141 -2.74 11.16 -4.88
N THR A 142 -2.89 10.67 -3.66
CA THR A 142 -1.80 10.02 -2.92
C THR A 142 -2.09 8.55 -2.71
N PHE A 143 -1.04 7.75 -2.80
CA PHE A 143 -1.09 6.30 -2.64
C PHE A 143 0.06 5.82 -1.78
N GLY A 144 -0.20 4.86 -0.89
CA GLY A 144 0.85 4.09 -0.24
C GLY A 144 1.22 2.88 -1.09
N ALA A 145 2.48 2.78 -1.50
CA ALA A 145 3.05 1.55 -2.05
C ALA A 145 3.73 0.77 -0.93
N ILE A 146 3.09 -0.33 -0.50
CA ILE A 146 3.52 -1.12 0.64
C ILE A 146 3.54 -2.59 0.20
N LEU A 147 4.73 -3.20 0.22
CA LEU A 147 4.95 -4.52 -0.37
C LEU A 147 4.39 -4.55 -1.80
N ASP A 148 3.45 -5.45 -2.07
CA ASP A 148 2.90 -5.72 -3.39
C ASP A 148 1.54 -5.01 -3.64
N GLU A 149 1.18 -4.07 -2.76
CA GLU A 149 -0.12 -3.38 -2.78
C GLU A 149 0.02 -1.86 -2.97
N ILE A 150 -0.95 -1.28 -3.68
CA ILE A 150 -1.11 0.17 -3.86
C ILE A 150 -2.41 0.60 -3.16
N VAL A 151 -2.24 1.20 -1.98
CA VAL A 151 -3.33 1.64 -1.10
C VAL A 151 -3.68 3.10 -1.44
N PRO A 152 -4.89 3.42 -1.92
CA PRO A 152 -5.31 4.81 -2.06
C PRO A 152 -5.45 5.46 -0.68
N LEU A 153 -4.90 6.65 -0.50
CA LEU A 153 -4.93 7.36 0.78
C LEU A 153 -5.92 8.52 0.70
N GLU A 154 -5.55 9.56 -0.06
CA GLU A 154 -6.32 10.78 -0.15
C GLU A 154 -6.34 11.33 -1.57
N GLN A 155 -7.49 11.90 -1.94
CA GLN A 155 -7.68 12.65 -3.17
C GLN A 155 -7.93 14.11 -2.81
N VAL A 156 -7.03 14.98 -3.26
CA VAL A 156 -7.15 16.43 -3.15
C VAL A 156 -7.77 16.95 -4.45
N ASN A 157 -9.01 17.41 -4.36
CA ASN A 157 -9.67 18.09 -5.47
C ASN A 157 -9.43 19.60 -5.36
N GLY A 158 -8.65 20.15 -6.28
CA GLY A 158 -8.38 21.58 -6.36
C GLY A 158 -9.47 22.36 -7.09
N THR A 159 -9.26 23.66 -7.25
CA THR A 159 -10.16 24.51 -8.03
C THR A 159 -9.81 24.40 -9.51
N GLN A 160 -10.82 24.21 -10.38
CA GLN A 160 -10.65 24.11 -11.82
C GLN A 160 -9.90 25.34 -12.39
N VAL A 161 -8.92 25.07 -13.24
CA VAL A 161 -8.08 26.04 -13.91
C VAL A 161 -8.62 26.24 -15.33
N ARG A 162 -9.52 27.20 -15.50
CA ARG A 162 -10.07 27.54 -16.82
C ARG A 162 -9.01 28.22 -17.68
N HIS A 163 -8.66 27.59 -18.81
CA HIS A 163 -7.90 28.23 -19.87
C HIS A 163 -8.82 29.09 -20.75
N SER A 164 -8.69 30.42 -20.68
CA SER A 164 -9.38 31.32 -21.61
C SER A 164 -8.51 31.55 -22.85
N ARG A 165 -8.99 31.16 -24.04
CA ARG A 165 -8.38 31.50 -25.36
C ARG A 165 -8.63 32.95 -25.81
N ALA A 166 -9.19 33.80 -24.94
CA ALA A 166 -9.52 35.17 -25.28
C ALA A 166 -8.23 35.99 -25.47
N GLY A 167 -7.93 36.37 -26.72
CA GLY A 167 -6.92 37.36 -27.04
C GLY A 167 -7.41 38.77 -26.67
N GLY A 168 -6.52 39.59 -26.09
CA GLY A 168 -6.83 40.96 -25.66
C GLY A 168 -6.03 41.41 -24.44
N THR A 169 -6.23 42.66 -24.03
CA THR A 169 -5.52 43.31 -22.90
C THR A 169 -5.71 42.64 -21.54
N SER A 170 -6.74 41.80 -21.39
CA SER A 170 -7.04 41.02 -20.19
C SER A 170 -6.47 39.59 -20.20
N ALA A 171 -5.87 39.14 -21.30
CA ALA A 171 -5.25 37.81 -21.41
C ALA A 171 -4.13 37.57 -20.36
N PRO A 172 -3.21 38.53 -20.10
CA PRO A 172 -2.17 38.35 -19.08
C PRO A 172 -2.75 38.22 -17.66
N SER A 173 -3.83 38.94 -17.36
CA SER A 173 -4.48 38.90 -16.04
C SER A 173 -5.19 37.56 -15.80
N ASN A 174 -5.86 37.02 -16.81
CA ASN A 174 -6.52 35.72 -16.73
C ASN A 174 -5.50 34.58 -16.61
N GLN A 175 -4.39 34.67 -17.33
CA GLN A 175 -3.31 33.70 -17.22
C GLN A 175 -2.68 33.70 -15.82
N ARG A 176 -2.39 34.86 -15.24
CA ARG A 176 -1.91 34.97 -13.85
C ARG A 176 -2.89 34.37 -12.84
N LYS A 177 -4.20 34.58 -13.01
CA LYS A 177 -5.23 33.97 -12.15
C LYS A 177 -5.25 32.44 -12.26
N ALA A 178 -5.08 31.91 -13.47
CA ALA A 178 -4.99 30.47 -13.72
C ALA A 178 -3.74 29.86 -13.07
N GLU A 179 -2.58 30.50 -13.26
CA GLU A 179 -1.30 30.08 -12.66
C GLU A 179 -1.37 30.13 -11.13
N ASN A 180 -1.93 31.19 -10.54
CA ASN A 180 -2.10 31.29 -9.09
C ASN A 180 -3.01 30.21 -8.51
N LYS A 181 -4.07 29.81 -9.23
CA LYS A 181 -4.94 28.70 -8.82
C LYS A 181 -4.22 27.37 -8.87
N ALA A 182 -3.50 27.08 -9.97
CA ALA A 182 -2.71 25.87 -10.09
C ALA A 182 -1.65 25.78 -8.97
N LYS A 183 -1.00 26.91 -8.65
CA LYS A 183 -0.05 27.02 -7.55
C LYS A 183 -0.69 26.67 -6.20
N ALA A 184 -1.86 27.24 -5.89
CA ALA A 184 -2.58 26.96 -4.65
C ALA A 184 -3.01 25.49 -4.53
N ASN A 185 -3.44 24.87 -5.65
CA ASN A 185 -3.77 23.44 -5.68
C ASN A 185 -2.53 22.57 -5.37
N LEU A 186 -1.37 22.90 -5.95
CA LEU A 186 -0.12 22.19 -5.68
C LEU A 186 0.35 22.40 -4.23
N GLU A 187 0.20 23.59 -3.67
CA GLU A 187 0.50 23.86 -2.25
C GLU A 187 -0.36 22.99 -1.31
N ALA A 188 -1.65 22.78 -1.63
CA ALA A 188 -2.51 21.87 -0.89
C ALA A 188 -2.06 20.40 -1.01
N ALA A 189 -1.60 20.00 -2.21
CA ALA A 189 -1.02 18.67 -2.42
C ALA A 189 0.26 18.48 -1.61
N VAL A 190 1.14 19.49 -1.53
CA VAL A 190 2.37 19.43 -0.72
C VAL A 190 2.05 19.24 0.75
N LYS A 191 1.08 19.99 1.29
CA LYS A 191 0.63 19.83 2.68
C LYS A 191 0.08 18.44 2.97
N THR A 192 -0.61 17.85 2.00
CA THR A 192 -1.13 16.47 2.11
C THR A 192 0.01 15.47 2.16
N VAL A 193 0.97 15.58 1.23
CA VAL A 193 2.17 14.73 1.22
C VAL A 193 3.00 14.88 2.50
N GLU A 194 3.14 16.10 3.01
CA GLU A 194 3.84 16.34 4.27
C GLU A 194 3.14 15.66 5.45
N ARG A 195 1.81 15.77 5.54
CA ARG A 195 1.01 15.06 6.55
C ARG A 195 1.17 13.55 6.44
N GLU A 196 1.04 12.98 5.26
CA GLU A 196 1.17 11.52 5.05
C GLU A 196 2.59 11.03 5.36
N MET A 197 3.63 11.74 4.94
CA MET A 197 5.02 11.41 5.29
C MET A 197 5.30 11.57 6.80
N SER A 198 4.62 12.49 7.48
CA SER A 198 4.75 12.69 8.93
C SER A 198 4.19 11.54 9.76
N SER A 199 3.30 10.72 9.17
CA SER A 199 2.73 9.54 9.83
C SER A 199 3.79 8.52 10.26
N GLY A 200 4.96 8.51 9.61
CA GLY A 200 5.99 7.50 9.84
C GLY A 200 5.74 6.17 9.12
N ALA A 201 4.70 6.06 8.28
CA ALA A 201 4.44 4.85 7.51
C ALA A 201 5.34 4.69 6.26
N TYR A 202 5.96 5.79 5.78
CA TYR A 202 6.67 5.81 4.50
C TYR A 202 8.12 6.25 4.66
N MET A 203 9.02 5.61 3.91
CA MET A 203 10.45 5.96 3.88
C MET A 203 10.82 6.80 2.65
N GLN A 204 10.09 6.59 1.56
CA GLN A 204 10.39 7.17 0.25
C GLN A 204 9.19 7.92 -0.30
N LEU A 205 9.45 8.91 -1.14
CA LEU A 205 8.45 9.63 -1.92
C LEU A 205 8.72 9.42 -3.40
N TYR A 206 7.69 9.07 -4.17
CA TYR A 206 7.69 9.13 -5.63
C TYR A 206 6.67 10.17 -6.10
N VAL A 207 7.02 10.92 -7.14
CA VAL A 207 6.12 11.90 -7.74
C VAL A 207 5.80 11.51 -9.17
N ALA A 208 4.52 11.50 -9.53
CA ALA A 208 4.02 11.19 -10.86
C ALA A 208 3.10 12.30 -11.39
N GLY A 209 2.90 12.32 -12.70
CA GLY A 209 2.11 13.35 -13.40
C GLY A 209 2.87 14.05 -14.52
N PRO A 210 2.29 15.09 -15.13
CA PRO A 210 2.93 15.88 -16.18
C PRO A 210 4.20 16.60 -15.69
N ASP A 211 5.22 16.70 -16.55
CA ASP A 211 6.54 17.28 -16.21
C ASP A 211 6.46 18.66 -15.54
N GLU A 212 5.60 19.53 -16.06
CA GLU A 212 5.40 20.88 -15.54
C GLU A 212 4.84 20.88 -14.11
N ALA A 213 3.83 20.02 -13.85
CA ALA A 213 3.22 19.88 -12.54
C ALA A 213 4.21 19.25 -11.54
N ARG A 214 4.92 18.19 -11.93
CA ARG A 214 5.95 17.53 -11.11
C ARG A 214 7.08 18.49 -10.74
N SER A 215 7.63 19.20 -11.71
CA SER A 215 8.75 20.14 -11.50
C SER A 215 8.34 21.31 -10.60
N THR A 216 7.09 21.75 -10.67
CA THR A 216 6.56 22.82 -9.82
C THR A 216 6.31 22.32 -8.41
N PHE A 217 5.70 21.14 -8.28
CA PHE A 217 5.46 20.46 -7.01
C PHE A 217 6.77 20.19 -6.25
N GLU A 218 7.79 19.66 -6.93
CA GLU A 218 9.09 19.35 -6.33
C GLU A 218 9.79 20.61 -5.82
N ARG A 219 9.71 21.73 -6.54
CA ARG A 219 10.25 23.02 -6.08
C ARG A 219 9.57 23.51 -4.80
N MET A 220 8.29 23.20 -4.63
CA MET A 220 7.50 23.55 -3.44
C MET A 220 7.69 22.61 -2.26
N LEU A 221 8.27 21.42 -2.47
CA LEU A 221 8.51 20.47 -1.38
C LEU A 221 9.48 21.07 -0.34
N PRO A 222 9.22 20.89 0.95
CA PRO A 222 10.21 21.16 1.99
C PRO A 222 11.50 20.37 1.76
N GLU A 223 12.64 20.94 2.13
CA GLU A 223 13.97 20.30 1.97
C GLU A 223 14.06 18.89 2.58
N ARG A 224 13.32 18.65 3.67
CA ARG A 224 13.22 17.31 4.27
C ARG A 224 12.61 16.28 3.33
N LEU A 225 11.57 16.65 2.58
CA LEU A 225 10.87 15.75 1.66
C LEU A 225 11.65 15.56 0.35
N LYS A 226 12.36 16.59 -0.11
CA LYS A 226 13.27 16.46 -1.26
C LYS A 226 14.35 15.40 -1.04
N LYS A 227 14.89 15.28 0.19
CA LYS A 227 15.90 14.26 0.54
C LYS A 227 15.40 12.81 0.48
N VAL A 228 14.09 12.60 0.55
CA VAL A 228 13.47 11.26 0.48
C VAL A 228 12.71 11.05 -0.84
N LEU A 229 12.81 11.99 -1.78
CA LEU A 229 12.32 11.83 -3.14
C LEU A 229 13.17 10.78 -3.84
N ALA A 230 12.63 9.58 -4.00
CA ALA A 230 13.29 8.45 -4.64
C ALA A 230 13.26 8.55 -6.17
N GLY A 231 12.36 9.36 -6.73
CA GLY A 231 12.35 9.70 -8.14
C GLY A 231 10.97 10.03 -8.68
N HIS A 232 10.87 10.04 -10.01
CA HIS A 232 9.63 10.32 -10.71
C HIS A 232 9.10 9.10 -11.45
N LEU A 233 7.79 8.92 -11.42
CA LEU A 233 7.10 7.88 -12.19
C LEU A 233 6.31 8.55 -13.31
N SER A 234 6.25 7.93 -14.49
CA SER A 234 5.23 8.31 -15.47
C SER A 234 3.90 7.75 -14.97
N ALA A 235 2.86 8.55 -14.79
CA ALA A 235 1.50 8.08 -14.55
C ALA A 235 0.54 9.25 -14.72
N SER A 236 -0.67 9.00 -15.21
CA SER A 236 -1.72 10.01 -15.34
C SER A 236 -2.88 9.72 -14.40
N LEU A 237 -3.47 10.76 -13.81
CA LEU A 237 -4.62 10.65 -12.90
C LEU A 237 -5.88 10.07 -13.57
N ASP A 238 -5.95 10.14 -14.89
CA ASP A 238 -7.11 9.72 -15.70
C ASP A 238 -7.06 8.25 -16.12
N SER A 239 -5.96 7.54 -15.81
CA SER A 239 -5.86 6.11 -16.14
C SER A 239 -6.79 5.29 -15.25
N SER A 240 -7.68 4.51 -15.87
CA SER A 240 -8.48 3.49 -15.16
C SER A 240 -7.61 2.39 -14.54
N GLU A 241 -6.36 2.28 -14.99
CA GLU A 241 -5.38 1.26 -14.59
C GLU A 241 -4.26 1.85 -13.72
N LEU A 242 -4.43 3.09 -13.22
CA LEU A 242 -3.42 3.84 -12.47
C LEU A 242 -2.77 3.02 -11.34
N LYS A 243 -3.56 2.26 -10.57
CA LYS A 243 -3.01 1.42 -9.50
C LYS A 243 -2.04 0.35 -10.02
N ARG A 244 -2.38 -0.30 -11.14
CA ARG A 244 -1.53 -1.33 -11.77
C ARG A 244 -0.25 -0.70 -12.31
N GLU A 245 -0.37 0.42 -13.02
CA GLU A 245 0.80 1.16 -13.53
C GLU A 245 1.75 1.60 -12.42
N LEU A 246 1.22 2.14 -11.31
CA LEU A 246 2.03 2.56 -10.17
C LEU A 246 2.75 1.37 -9.53
N ARG A 247 2.05 0.23 -9.36
CA ARG A 247 2.64 -0.99 -8.82
C ARG A 247 3.84 -1.47 -9.66
N GLU A 248 3.67 -1.54 -10.97
CA GLU A 248 4.73 -1.94 -11.90
C GLU A 248 5.92 -0.99 -11.86
N LYS A 249 5.66 0.32 -11.84
CA LYS A 249 6.71 1.35 -11.87
C LYS A 249 7.49 1.44 -10.56
N VAL A 250 6.82 1.33 -9.41
CA VAL A 250 7.50 1.24 -8.11
C VAL A 250 8.34 -0.04 -8.03
N ALA A 251 7.81 -1.18 -8.50
CA ALA A 251 8.57 -2.43 -8.52
C ALA A 251 9.82 -2.36 -9.42
N ALA A 252 9.73 -1.65 -10.55
CA ALA A 252 10.88 -1.43 -11.43
C ALA A 252 11.91 -0.44 -10.83
N ALA A 253 11.45 0.56 -10.06
CA ALA A 253 12.32 1.54 -9.41
C ALA A 253 13.14 0.94 -8.26
N VAL A 254 12.55 0.02 -7.47
CA VAL A 254 13.23 -0.62 -6.33
C VAL A 254 14.29 -1.64 -6.78
N LYS A 255 14.22 -2.16 -8.01
CA LYS A 255 15.22 -3.09 -8.56
C LYS A 255 16.49 -2.41 -9.09
N ARG A 256 16.53 -1.08 -9.12
CA ARG A 256 17.67 -0.28 -9.62
C ARG A 256 18.52 0.19 -8.46
#